data_AF-Q947Y2-F1
#
_entry.id   AF-Q947Y2-F1
#
_cell.length_a   1.000
_cell.length_b   1.000
_cell.length_c   1.000
_cell.angle_alpha   90.00
_cell.angle_beta   90.00
_cell.angle_gamma   90.00
#
_symmetry.space_group_name_H-M   'P 1'
#
loop_
_entity.id
_entity.type
_entity.pdbx_description
1 polymer ?
#
loop_
_entity_poly.entity_id
_entity_poly.type
_entity_poly.pdbx_seq_one_letter_code
_entity_poly.pdbx_strand_id
1 'polypeptide(L)'
;MAPTASLLLSPRPLPASRRVPSLPALSASGRLRLRRARADTRLRVAAPPSVPGEADQAPGETEPSTSSADEKFVWRDHWYPVSLVEDLDPSVPTPFQLLNRDLVIWKDPKSGEWVALDDRCPHRLAPLSEGRIDETGCLQCSYHGWSFDGSGACTRIPQAAPEGPEAKAVRSPKACAIKFPTLVSQGLLFVWPDENGLPKEFEDPAFSTVTIQRDLYYGYDTLMENVSDPSHIEFAHHKVTGRRDRARPLPFKMESSGAWGYSGSNSGNPRISATFVAPCYALNKIEIDTKLPIFGDQKWVIWICSFNIPMAPGKTRSIVCSARNFFQFSMPGKAWWQLVPRWYEHWTSNLVYDGDMIVLQGQEKIFLSASKESSADINQQYTKITFTPTQADRFVLAFRAWLRKFGNSQPDWFGNPSQEVLPSTVLSKREMLDRYEQHTLKCSSCKGAYNAFQTLQKVFMGATVAFCATAGIPADVQFRLLLAAAALVSAAVAYAFYTLQKNFVFVDYVHAEID
;
A
#
# COMPACT_ATOMS: atom_id res chain seq x y z
N MET A 1 -48.92 27.21 17.23
CA MET A 1 -48.52 28.61 17.49
C MET A 1 -48.06 28.73 18.93
N ALA A 2 -46.74 28.83 19.12
CA ALA A 2 -45.98 29.40 20.24
C ALA A 2 -44.52 28.91 20.06
N PRO A 3 -43.53 29.78 19.80
CA PRO A 3 -42.16 29.36 19.53
C PRO A 3 -41.30 29.40 20.80
N THR A 4 -40.48 28.37 21.01
CA THR A 4 -39.42 28.36 22.03
C THR A 4 -38.08 28.68 21.38
N ALA A 5 -37.42 29.72 21.89
CA ALA A 5 -36.16 30.27 21.40
C ALA A 5 -34.95 29.39 21.78
N SER A 6 -34.08 29.14 20.80
CA SER A 6 -32.74 28.54 21.00
C SER A 6 -31.73 29.63 21.39
N LEU A 7 -31.10 29.49 22.55
CA LEU A 7 -29.95 30.28 22.99
C LEU A 7 -28.65 29.69 22.40
N LEU A 8 -28.03 30.43 21.48
CA LEU A 8 -26.67 30.22 20.99
C LEU A 8 -25.67 30.85 21.98
N LEU A 9 -24.79 30.04 22.57
CA LEU A 9 -23.67 30.49 23.39
C LEU A 9 -22.42 30.63 22.51
N SER A 10 -21.94 31.86 22.32
CA SER A 10 -20.63 32.17 21.72
C SER A 10 -19.51 32.10 22.77
N PRO A 11 -18.30 31.63 22.44
CA PRO A 11 -17.18 31.57 23.38
C PRO A 11 -16.53 32.96 23.58
N ARG A 12 -16.37 33.35 24.86
CA ARG A 12 -15.60 34.54 25.28
C ARG A 12 -14.09 34.28 25.24
N PRO A 13 -13.26 35.30 24.91
CA PRO A 13 -11.81 35.17 24.84
C PRO A 13 -11.14 35.21 26.23
N LEU A 14 -10.04 34.46 26.38
CA LEU A 14 -9.21 34.35 27.57
C LEU A 14 -8.37 35.63 27.82
N PRO A 15 -8.13 36.04 29.08
CA PRO A 15 -7.34 37.22 29.40
C PRO A 15 -5.83 36.98 29.29
N ALA A 16 -5.11 38.00 28.83
CA ALA A 16 -3.67 38.02 28.61
C ALA A 16 -2.84 37.89 29.90
N SER A 17 -1.82 37.02 29.83
CA SER A 17 -0.81 36.80 30.87
C SER A 17 0.07 38.03 31.10
N ARG A 18 0.14 38.49 32.36
CA ARG A 18 1.02 39.57 32.83
C ARG A 18 2.49 39.17 32.77
N ARG A 19 3.33 40.09 32.27
CA ARG A 19 4.80 40.03 32.29
C ARG A 19 5.33 40.16 33.73
N VAL A 20 6.29 39.31 34.09
CA VAL A 20 7.08 39.40 35.32
C VAL A 20 8.32 40.29 35.06
N PRO A 21 8.72 41.18 35.97
CA PRO A 21 9.89 42.04 35.77
C PRO A 21 11.21 41.32 36.13
N SER A 22 12.24 41.59 35.32
CA SER A 22 13.63 41.21 35.51
C SER A 22 14.32 42.06 36.59
N LEU A 23 15.14 41.42 37.43
CA LEU A 23 16.07 42.08 38.37
C LEU A 23 17.53 41.63 38.13
N PRO A 24 18.53 42.44 38.53
CA PRO A 24 19.78 42.61 37.80
C PRO A 24 20.93 41.68 38.25
N ALA A 25 21.93 41.62 37.36
CA ALA A 25 23.19 40.92 37.54
C ALA A 25 24.05 41.51 38.68
N LEU A 26 24.60 40.62 39.50
CA LEU A 26 25.73 40.92 40.39
C LEU A 26 26.92 40.05 39.99
N SER A 27 28.01 40.72 39.62
CA SER A 27 29.32 40.13 39.42
C SER A 27 30.00 39.95 40.78
N ALA A 28 30.58 38.78 41.02
CA ALA A 28 31.64 38.64 42.01
C ALA A 28 32.60 37.52 41.62
N SER A 29 33.83 37.95 41.38
CA SER A 29 35.05 37.22 41.08
C SER A 29 35.38 36.14 42.12
N GLY A 30 35.84 34.97 41.65
CA GLY A 30 36.41 33.93 42.50
C GLY A 30 37.03 32.80 41.68
N ARG A 31 38.29 32.97 41.28
CA ARG A 31 39.06 31.97 40.53
C ARG A 31 39.42 30.79 41.43
N LEU A 32 39.13 29.56 40.99
CA LEU A 32 39.96 28.39 41.26
C LEU A 32 40.13 27.58 39.98
N ARG A 33 41.39 27.44 39.58
CA ARG A 33 41.86 26.79 38.35
C ARG A 33 41.77 25.28 38.49
N LEU A 34 41.09 24.62 37.56
CA LEU A 34 41.34 23.22 37.20
C LEU A 34 41.43 23.12 35.67
N ARG A 35 42.67 22.93 35.19
CA ARG A 35 43.00 22.60 33.80
C ARG A 35 42.54 21.18 33.51
N ARG A 36 41.70 20.97 32.49
CA ARG A 36 41.78 19.77 31.64
C ARG A 36 41.17 20.05 30.27
N ALA A 37 41.88 19.55 29.27
CA ALA A 37 41.84 19.95 27.86
C ALA A 37 40.56 19.53 27.13
N ARG A 38 40.16 20.33 26.13
CA ARG A 38 39.20 19.95 25.09
C ARG A 38 39.83 18.86 24.21
N ALA A 39 39.16 17.73 24.08
CA ALA A 39 39.41 16.77 23.02
C ALA A 39 38.26 16.84 22.01
N ASP A 40 38.56 17.37 20.83
CA ASP A 40 37.82 17.11 19.60
C ASP A 40 37.89 15.60 19.32
N THR A 41 36.76 14.94 19.11
CA THR A 41 36.75 13.54 18.64
C THR A 41 35.82 13.42 17.45
N ARG A 42 36.37 13.77 16.28
CA ARG A 42 35.83 13.34 14.99
C ARG A 42 36.18 11.87 14.81
N LEU A 43 35.19 10.98 14.93
CA LEU A 43 35.35 9.57 14.56
C LEU A 43 35.47 9.47 13.03
N ARG A 44 36.70 9.32 12.54
CA ARG A 44 37.02 8.86 11.18
C ARG A 44 37.19 7.35 11.24
N VAL A 45 36.37 6.61 10.50
CA VAL A 45 36.57 5.18 10.26
C VAL A 45 37.67 5.05 9.20
N ALA A 46 38.77 4.40 9.54
CA ALA A 46 39.87 4.11 8.63
C ALA A 46 39.62 2.77 7.93
N ALA A 47 39.73 2.74 6.61
CA ALA A 47 39.77 1.50 5.82
C ALA A 47 41.15 0.83 5.96
N PRO A 48 41.25 -0.52 5.91
CA PRO A 48 42.52 -1.22 5.93
C PRO A 48 43.29 -1.08 4.61
N PRO A 49 44.63 -1.18 4.62
CA PRO A 49 45.45 -1.01 3.43
C PRO A 49 45.37 -2.22 2.49
N SER A 50 45.17 -1.94 1.21
CA SER A 50 45.18 -2.89 0.09
C SER A 50 46.60 -3.35 -0.26
N VAL A 51 46.78 -4.66 -0.39
CA VAL A 51 47.97 -5.29 -1.02
C VAL A 51 47.78 -5.26 -2.54
N PRO A 52 48.80 -4.91 -3.36
CA PRO A 52 48.68 -4.97 -4.81
C PRO A 52 48.91 -6.42 -5.29
N GLY A 53 47.88 -7.01 -5.90
CA GLY A 53 47.90 -8.32 -6.55
C GLY A 53 47.37 -8.21 -7.98
N GLU A 54 47.92 -9.04 -8.85
CA GLU A 54 47.92 -8.97 -10.32
C GLU A 54 46.55 -8.90 -11.01
N ALA A 55 46.56 -8.28 -12.19
CA ALA A 55 45.44 -8.21 -13.11
C ALA A 55 45.09 -9.60 -13.67
N ASP A 56 43.99 -10.18 -13.20
CA ASP A 56 43.36 -11.33 -13.85
C ASP A 56 42.22 -10.86 -14.75
N GLN A 57 42.29 -11.27 -16.02
CA GLN A 57 41.31 -10.98 -17.04
C GLN A 57 39.97 -11.66 -16.70
N ALA A 58 38.89 -10.88 -16.69
CA ALA A 58 37.53 -11.40 -16.55
C ALA A 58 37.20 -12.34 -17.73
N PRO A 59 36.65 -13.54 -17.49
CA PRO A 59 36.17 -14.41 -18.57
C PRO A 59 34.88 -13.83 -19.15
N GLY A 60 34.84 -13.71 -20.49
CA GLY A 60 33.75 -13.12 -21.24
C GLY A 60 32.40 -13.80 -20.97
N GLU A 61 31.43 -12.99 -20.56
CA GLU A 61 30.02 -13.38 -20.52
C GLU A 61 29.52 -13.54 -21.96
N THR A 62 29.05 -14.74 -22.28
CA THR A 62 28.30 -15.01 -23.51
C THR A 62 26.88 -14.52 -23.28
N GLU A 63 26.54 -13.38 -23.89
CA GLU A 63 25.19 -12.82 -23.92
C GLU A 63 24.21 -13.83 -24.55
N PRO A 64 23.09 -14.17 -23.87
CA PRO A 64 22.00 -14.89 -24.52
C PRO A 64 21.35 -14.00 -25.59
N SER A 65 20.95 -14.64 -26.70
CA SER A 65 20.40 -14.04 -27.92
C SER A 65 19.52 -12.80 -27.69
N THR A 66 19.96 -11.69 -28.27
CA THR A 66 19.35 -10.37 -28.20
C THR A 66 17.96 -10.36 -28.87
N SER A 67 16.93 -10.03 -28.09
CA SER A 67 15.71 -9.42 -28.66
C SER A 67 16.10 -8.08 -29.29
N SER A 68 15.46 -7.73 -30.41
CA SER A 68 15.81 -6.55 -31.22
C SER A 68 15.88 -5.26 -30.38
N ALA A 69 16.90 -4.44 -30.64
CA ALA A 69 17.21 -3.21 -29.91
C ALA A 69 16.12 -2.11 -29.93
N ASP A 70 15.01 -2.31 -30.65
CA ASP A 70 13.94 -1.33 -30.85
C ASP A 70 12.64 -1.58 -30.07
N GLU A 71 12.52 -2.71 -29.35
CA GLU A 71 11.27 -3.00 -28.63
C GLU A 71 11.20 -2.16 -27.35
N LYS A 72 10.41 -1.07 -27.33
CA LYS A 72 10.11 -0.29 -26.11
C LYS A 72 8.80 -0.76 -25.49
N PHE A 73 8.70 -0.69 -24.16
CA PHE A 73 7.48 -0.98 -23.42
C PHE A 73 6.56 0.25 -23.39
N VAL A 74 5.26 0.07 -23.64
CA VAL A 74 4.27 1.15 -23.67
C VAL A 74 3.31 1.02 -22.49
N TRP A 75 3.59 1.72 -21.39
CA TRP A 75 2.83 1.63 -20.13
C TRP A 75 1.31 1.72 -20.28
N ARG A 76 0.82 2.55 -21.21
CA ARG A 76 -0.62 2.81 -21.37
C ARG A 76 -1.37 1.76 -22.21
N ASP A 77 -0.67 0.77 -22.78
CA ASP A 77 -1.23 -0.28 -23.64
C ASP A 77 -1.41 -1.63 -22.89
N HIS A 78 -1.84 -1.57 -21.62
CA HIS A 78 -1.96 -2.73 -20.73
C HIS A 78 -3.14 -2.65 -19.76
N TRP A 79 -3.60 -3.83 -19.33
CA TRP A 79 -4.54 -3.99 -18.23
C TRP A 79 -3.84 -3.86 -16.87
N TYR A 80 -4.41 -3.05 -15.97
CA TYR A 80 -3.94 -2.91 -14.59
C TYR A 80 -5.00 -3.38 -13.60
N PRO A 81 -4.70 -4.32 -12.68
CA PRO A 81 -5.63 -4.73 -11.64
C PRO A 81 -5.71 -3.66 -10.55
N VAL A 82 -6.75 -2.84 -10.59
CA VAL A 82 -6.90 -1.68 -9.72
C VAL A 82 -7.46 -2.03 -8.35
N SER A 83 -8.25 -3.10 -8.20
CA SER A 83 -8.77 -3.51 -6.89
C SER A 83 -9.27 -4.95 -6.85
N LEU A 84 -9.43 -5.50 -5.64
CA LEU A 84 -10.20 -6.72 -5.40
C LEU A 84 -11.70 -6.41 -5.52
N VAL A 85 -12.42 -7.21 -6.29
CA VAL A 85 -13.88 -7.04 -6.46
C VAL A 85 -14.64 -7.21 -5.14
N GLU A 86 -14.18 -8.10 -4.27
CA GLU A 86 -14.80 -8.33 -2.94
C GLU A 86 -14.59 -7.19 -1.93
N ASP A 87 -13.68 -6.26 -2.24
CA ASP A 87 -13.40 -5.07 -1.43
C ASP A 87 -14.16 -3.84 -1.92
N LEU A 88 -14.69 -3.87 -3.16
CA LEU A 88 -15.48 -2.77 -3.70
C LEU A 88 -16.93 -2.84 -3.17
N ASP A 89 -17.42 -1.69 -2.68
CA ASP A 89 -18.82 -1.54 -2.29
C ASP A 89 -19.66 -1.19 -3.53
N PRO A 90 -20.60 -2.04 -3.95
CA PRO A 90 -21.40 -1.78 -5.15
C PRO A 90 -22.38 -0.61 -5.02
N SER A 91 -22.59 -0.10 -3.80
CA SER A 91 -23.56 0.97 -3.53
C SER A 91 -22.98 2.38 -3.59
N VAL A 92 -21.65 2.51 -3.63
CA VAL A 92 -20.98 3.82 -3.61
C VAL A 92 -19.85 3.90 -4.65
N PRO A 93 -19.62 5.08 -5.25
CA PRO A 93 -18.46 5.28 -6.09
C PRO A 93 -17.17 5.22 -5.26
N THR A 94 -16.11 4.67 -5.85
CA THR A 94 -14.80 4.45 -5.22
C THR A 94 -13.72 5.19 -6.00
N PRO A 95 -12.93 6.08 -5.37
CA PRO A 95 -11.80 6.73 -6.03
C PRO A 95 -10.63 5.75 -6.20
N PHE A 96 -9.94 5.86 -7.33
CA PHE A 96 -8.65 5.22 -7.58
C PHE A 96 -7.75 6.13 -8.40
N GLN A 97 -6.44 5.92 -8.36
CA GLN A 97 -5.49 6.67 -9.17
C GLN A 97 -4.59 5.69 -9.92
N LEU A 98 -4.48 5.87 -11.24
CA LEU A 98 -3.70 5.01 -12.13
C LEU A 98 -2.84 5.88 -13.06
N LEU A 99 -1.52 5.65 -13.07
CA LEU A 99 -0.59 6.41 -13.91
C LEU A 99 -0.76 7.94 -13.79
N ASN A 100 -1.00 8.46 -12.59
CA ASN A 100 -1.26 9.86 -12.27
C ASN A 100 -2.57 10.42 -12.85
N ARG A 101 -3.55 9.56 -13.08
CA ARG A 101 -4.92 9.93 -13.47
C ARG A 101 -5.91 9.45 -12.43
N ASP A 102 -6.79 10.35 -11.99
CA ASP A 102 -7.83 10.03 -11.03
C ASP A 102 -9.03 9.39 -11.73
N LEU A 103 -9.49 8.27 -11.18
CA LEU A 103 -10.56 7.42 -11.69
C LEU A 103 -11.65 7.26 -10.65
N VAL A 104 -12.90 7.25 -11.09
CA VAL A 104 -14.05 6.82 -10.29
C VAL A 104 -14.51 5.45 -10.77
N ILE A 105 -14.61 4.52 -9.83
CA ILE A 105 -15.09 3.16 -10.06
C ILE A 105 -16.44 3.00 -9.38
N TRP A 106 -17.44 2.47 -10.10
CA TRP A 106 -18.74 2.16 -9.51
C TRP A 106 -19.40 0.98 -10.21
N LYS A 107 -20.36 0.33 -9.56
CA LYS A 107 -21.12 -0.77 -10.15
C LYS A 107 -22.37 -0.22 -10.80
N ASP A 108 -22.47 -0.34 -12.12
CA ASP A 108 -23.68 0.03 -12.82
C ASP A 108 -24.80 -0.99 -12.52
N PRO A 109 -25.88 -0.62 -11.81
CA PRO A 109 -26.93 -1.55 -11.43
C PRO A 109 -27.74 -2.02 -12.64
N LYS A 110 -27.67 -1.33 -13.79
CA LYS A 110 -28.42 -1.71 -15.00
C LYS A 110 -27.74 -2.84 -15.75
N SER A 111 -26.42 -2.75 -15.94
CA SER A 111 -25.63 -3.79 -16.60
C SER A 111 -25.11 -4.85 -15.64
N GLY A 112 -24.95 -4.52 -14.36
CA GLY A 112 -24.28 -5.35 -13.37
C GLY A 112 -22.75 -5.26 -13.40
N GLU A 113 -22.20 -4.49 -14.34
CA GLU A 113 -20.77 -4.37 -14.61
C GLU A 113 -20.11 -3.27 -13.76
N TRP A 114 -18.81 -3.44 -13.49
CA TRP A 114 -18.00 -2.36 -12.93
C TRP A 114 -17.58 -1.39 -14.03
N VAL A 115 -17.79 -0.09 -13.78
CA VAL A 115 -17.48 0.99 -14.71
C VAL A 115 -16.41 1.89 -14.10
N ALA A 116 -15.41 2.24 -14.90
CA ALA A 116 -14.40 3.24 -14.56
C ALA A 116 -14.59 4.47 -15.46
N LEU A 117 -14.69 5.65 -14.84
CA LEU A 117 -14.71 6.95 -15.53
C LEU A 117 -13.58 7.82 -15.01
N ASP A 118 -13.25 8.88 -15.75
CA ASP A 118 -12.37 9.96 -15.27
C ASP A 118 -13.02 10.61 -14.05
N ASP A 119 -12.28 10.78 -12.95
CA ASP A 119 -12.83 11.28 -11.69
C ASP A 119 -13.04 12.80 -11.69
N ARG A 120 -13.72 13.29 -12.73
CA ARG A 120 -13.84 14.71 -13.02
C ARG A 120 -15.15 14.98 -13.74
N CYS A 121 -16.06 15.65 -13.06
CA CYS A 121 -17.31 16.09 -13.67
C CYS A 121 -17.02 17.10 -14.80
N PRO A 122 -17.46 16.87 -16.04
CA PRO A 122 -17.17 17.77 -17.17
C PRO A 122 -17.77 19.18 -17.01
N HIS A 123 -18.72 19.36 -16.09
CA HIS A 123 -19.31 20.67 -15.80
C HIS A 123 -18.30 21.63 -15.16
N ARG A 124 -17.75 21.28 -13.98
CA ARG A 124 -16.86 22.14 -13.18
C ARG A 124 -15.80 21.34 -12.39
N LEU A 125 -15.47 20.17 -12.90
CA LEU A 125 -14.30 19.38 -12.50
C LEU A 125 -14.34 18.82 -11.07
N ALA A 126 -15.51 18.82 -10.43
CA ALA A 126 -15.68 18.19 -9.13
C ALA A 126 -15.43 16.66 -9.25
N PRO A 127 -14.82 16.03 -8.23
CA PRO A 127 -14.63 14.59 -8.21
C PRO A 127 -15.99 13.89 -8.24
N LEU A 128 -16.13 12.96 -9.17
CA LEU A 128 -17.34 12.13 -9.30
C LEU A 128 -17.37 11.02 -8.24
N SER A 129 -16.22 10.64 -7.70
CA SER A 129 -16.04 9.70 -6.59
C SER A 129 -16.65 10.20 -5.27
N GLU A 130 -16.78 11.51 -5.10
CA GLU A 130 -17.53 12.14 -4.00
C GLU A 130 -19.05 12.18 -4.26
N GLY A 131 -19.50 11.57 -5.36
CA GLY A 131 -20.89 11.50 -5.79
C GLY A 131 -21.68 10.38 -5.12
N ARG A 132 -22.75 9.96 -5.78
CA ARG A 132 -23.61 8.84 -5.36
C ARG A 132 -24.23 8.15 -6.56
N ILE A 133 -24.75 6.94 -6.35
CA ILE A 133 -25.63 6.30 -7.32
C ILE A 133 -27.05 6.81 -7.06
N ASP A 134 -27.65 7.47 -8.05
CA ASP A 134 -28.99 8.05 -7.90
C ASP A 134 -30.11 7.00 -8.03
N GLU A 135 -31.36 7.41 -7.84
CA GLU A 135 -32.51 6.48 -7.87
C GLU A 135 -32.70 5.83 -9.25
N THR A 136 -32.12 6.39 -10.30
CA THR A 136 -32.16 5.85 -11.66
C THR A 136 -31.01 4.88 -11.94
N GLY A 137 -30.10 4.68 -10.98
CA GLY A 137 -28.92 3.86 -11.14
C GLY A 137 -27.80 4.54 -11.93
N CYS A 138 -27.78 5.87 -12.02
CA CYS A 138 -26.71 6.63 -12.66
C CYS A 138 -25.73 7.20 -11.63
N LEU A 139 -24.47 7.37 -12.01
CA LEU A 139 -23.48 8.09 -11.19
C LEU A 139 -23.83 9.58 -11.20
N GLN A 140 -24.11 10.14 -10.04
CA GLN A 140 -24.51 11.53 -9.88
C GLN A 140 -23.47 12.33 -9.12
N CYS A 141 -23.00 13.41 -9.75
CA CYS A 141 -22.04 14.35 -9.17
C CYS A 141 -22.67 15.06 -7.94
N SER A 142 -21.94 15.06 -6.82
CA SER A 142 -22.38 15.71 -5.57
C SER A 142 -22.47 17.23 -5.63
N TYR A 143 -21.82 17.87 -6.61
CA TYR A 143 -21.81 19.33 -6.69
C TYR A 143 -23.11 19.90 -7.27
N HIS A 144 -23.48 19.52 -8.50
CA HIS A 144 -24.64 20.10 -9.19
C HIS A 144 -25.67 19.06 -9.66
N GLY A 145 -25.49 17.78 -9.31
CA GLY A 145 -26.46 16.73 -9.62
C GLY A 145 -26.47 16.28 -11.08
N TRP A 146 -25.42 16.60 -11.86
CA TRP A 146 -25.26 16.03 -13.20
C TRP A 146 -25.09 14.52 -13.08
N SER A 147 -25.83 13.77 -13.88
CA SER A 147 -25.90 12.30 -13.80
C SER A 147 -25.36 11.66 -15.07
N PHE A 148 -24.66 10.53 -14.92
CA PHE A 148 -23.96 9.82 -15.99
C PHE A 148 -24.32 8.33 -15.95
N ASP A 149 -24.54 7.70 -17.10
CA ASP A 149 -24.75 6.25 -17.17
C ASP A 149 -23.43 5.47 -17.28
N GLY A 150 -23.52 4.13 -17.37
CA GLY A 150 -22.37 3.24 -17.48
C GLY A 150 -21.56 3.39 -18.78
N SER A 151 -22.01 4.18 -19.75
CA SER A 151 -21.23 4.58 -20.94
C SER A 151 -20.45 5.88 -20.74
N GLY A 152 -20.72 6.62 -19.65
CA GLY A 152 -20.22 7.97 -19.41
C GLY A 152 -21.10 9.07 -20.01
N ALA A 153 -22.19 8.71 -20.71
CA ALA A 153 -23.10 9.68 -21.28
C ALA A 153 -23.85 10.45 -20.20
N CYS A 154 -23.96 11.77 -20.35
CA CYS A 154 -24.79 12.57 -19.46
C CYS A 154 -26.26 12.22 -19.69
N THR A 155 -26.94 11.81 -18.63
CA THR A 155 -28.36 11.44 -18.68
C THR A 155 -29.25 12.55 -18.12
N ARG A 156 -28.72 13.41 -17.24
CA ARG A 156 -29.50 14.44 -16.58
C ARG A 156 -28.65 15.66 -16.19
N ILE A 157 -29.15 16.84 -16.53
CA ILE A 157 -28.66 18.14 -16.08
C ILE A 157 -29.83 18.82 -15.34
N PRO A 158 -29.85 18.83 -14.00
CA PRO A 158 -31.04 19.30 -13.27
C PRO A 158 -31.37 20.77 -13.50
N GLN A 159 -30.38 21.59 -13.86
CA GLN A 159 -30.52 23.03 -14.05
C GLN A 159 -30.84 23.43 -15.50
N ALA A 160 -30.91 22.49 -16.44
CA ALA A 160 -31.25 22.79 -17.83
C ALA A 160 -32.77 22.85 -18.00
N ALA A 161 -33.28 23.87 -18.71
CA ALA A 161 -34.68 23.89 -19.12
C ALA A 161 -35.04 22.64 -19.94
N PRO A 162 -36.25 22.07 -19.76
CA PRO A 162 -36.68 20.87 -20.48
C PRO A 162 -36.86 21.10 -21.99
N GLU A 163 -37.00 22.35 -22.40
CA GLU A 163 -37.19 22.77 -23.78
C GLU A 163 -36.19 23.85 -24.21
N GLY A 164 -36.13 24.13 -25.51
CA GLY A 164 -35.23 25.14 -26.07
C GLY A 164 -33.77 24.69 -26.21
N PRO A 165 -32.83 25.64 -26.36
CA PRO A 165 -31.42 25.32 -26.58
C PRO A 165 -30.76 24.55 -25.43
N GLU A 166 -31.14 24.82 -24.17
CA GLU A 166 -30.57 24.17 -22.98
C GLU A 166 -30.89 22.67 -22.91
N ALA A 167 -32.08 22.26 -23.38
CA ALA A 167 -32.47 20.85 -23.46
C ALA A 167 -31.56 20.00 -24.38
N LYS A 168 -30.71 20.65 -25.20
CA LYS A 168 -29.71 19.96 -26.03
C LYS A 168 -28.40 19.73 -25.29
N ALA A 169 -28.15 20.41 -24.17
CA ALA A 169 -26.89 20.32 -23.43
C ALA A 169 -26.60 18.90 -22.94
N VAL A 170 -27.64 18.16 -22.49
CA VAL A 170 -27.51 16.77 -22.03
C VAL A 170 -27.01 15.82 -23.12
N ARG A 171 -27.28 16.13 -24.40
CA ARG A 171 -26.83 15.36 -25.58
C ARG A 171 -25.49 15.84 -26.14
N SER A 172 -24.89 16.87 -25.54
CA SER A 172 -23.60 17.38 -25.99
C SER A 172 -22.49 16.38 -25.65
N PRO A 173 -21.58 16.05 -26.58
CA PRO A 173 -20.39 15.25 -26.27
C PRO A 173 -19.54 15.87 -25.15
N LYS A 174 -19.57 17.20 -25.00
CA LYS A 174 -18.87 17.91 -23.91
C LYS A 174 -19.50 17.70 -22.53
N ALA A 175 -20.73 17.18 -22.48
CA ALA A 175 -21.39 16.84 -21.23
C ALA A 175 -21.05 15.43 -20.77
N CYS A 176 -20.46 14.57 -21.60
CA CYS A 176 -20.12 13.20 -21.24
C CYS A 176 -18.86 13.14 -20.36
N ALA A 177 -18.85 12.22 -19.40
CA ALA A 177 -17.65 11.81 -18.70
C ALA A 177 -16.85 10.83 -19.57
N ILE A 178 -15.52 10.85 -19.45
CA ILE A 178 -14.64 9.94 -20.19
C ILE A 178 -14.71 8.57 -19.52
N LYS A 179 -14.97 7.52 -20.30
CA LYS A 179 -15.03 6.13 -19.85
C LYS A 179 -13.75 5.38 -20.18
N PHE A 180 -13.33 4.49 -19.27
CA PHE A 180 -12.25 3.54 -19.50
C PHE A 180 -12.76 2.11 -19.64
N PRO A 181 -12.11 1.29 -20.47
CA PRO A 181 -12.37 -0.14 -20.50
C PRO A 181 -12.10 -0.78 -19.13
N THR A 182 -13.02 -1.66 -18.73
CA THR A 182 -12.94 -2.44 -17.50
C THR A 182 -13.07 -3.93 -17.81
N LEU A 183 -12.45 -4.76 -16.98
CA LEU A 183 -12.54 -6.21 -17.06
C LEU A 183 -12.50 -6.78 -15.64
N VAL A 184 -13.39 -7.73 -15.32
CA VAL A 184 -13.28 -8.53 -14.11
C VAL A 184 -12.68 -9.88 -14.48
N SER A 185 -11.56 -10.23 -13.85
CA SER A 185 -10.96 -11.56 -13.97
C SER A 185 -10.30 -11.95 -12.65
N GLN A 186 -10.39 -13.23 -12.27
CA GLN A 186 -9.73 -13.75 -11.05
C GLN A 186 -10.07 -13.00 -9.75
N GLY A 187 -11.27 -12.40 -9.65
CA GLY A 187 -11.67 -11.60 -8.50
C GLY A 187 -11.00 -10.22 -8.41
N LEU A 188 -10.27 -9.81 -9.46
CA LEU A 188 -9.68 -8.48 -9.61
C LEU A 188 -10.48 -7.68 -10.65
N LEU A 189 -10.64 -6.39 -10.36
CA LEU A 189 -11.09 -5.41 -11.34
C LEU A 189 -9.86 -4.85 -12.06
N PHE A 190 -9.82 -5.00 -13.37
CA PHE A 190 -8.83 -4.42 -14.25
C PHE A 190 -9.37 -3.17 -14.93
N VAL A 191 -8.51 -2.18 -15.10
CA VAL A 191 -8.78 -0.97 -15.87
C VAL A 191 -7.69 -0.80 -16.93
N TRP A 192 -8.12 -0.43 -18.12
CA TRP A 192 -7.23 0.02 -19.18
C TRP A 192 -7.11 1.56 -19.12
N PRO A 193 -5.89 2.13 -18.98
CA PRO A 193 -5.72 3.54 -18.61
C PRO A 193 -6.01 4.55 -19.74
N ASP A 194 -6.05 4.09 -21.01
CA ASP A 194 -6.29 4.93 -22.18
C ASP A 194 -7.73 4.80 -22.71
N GLU A 195 -8.44 5.92 -22.87
CA GLU A 195 -9.80 5.94 -23.43
C GLU A 195 -9.88 5.52 -24.91
N ASN A 196 -8.77 5.64 -25.66
CA ASN A 196 -8.70 5.34 -27.09
C ASN A 196 -8.00 4.00 -27.37
N GLY A 197 -7.55 3.30 -26.32
CA GLY A 197 -6.90 2.00 -26.47
C GLY A 197 -7.86 0.95 -27.01
N LEU A 198 -7.33 -0.01 -27.76
CA LEU A 198 -8.03 -1.24 -28.12
C LEU A 198 -7.51 -2.32 -27.15
N PRO A 199 -8.25 -2.63 -26.06
CA PRO A 199 -7.74 -3.55 -25.06
C PRO A 199 -7.49 -4.92 -25.67
N LYS A 200 -6.29 -5.47 -25.42
CA LYS A 200 -5.93 -6.82 -25.87
C LYS A 200 -6.72 -7.87 -25.10
N GLU A 201 -6.86 -9.04 -25.71
CA GLU A 201 -7.44 -10.23 -25.06
C GLU A 201 -6.64 -10.54 -23.78
N PHE A 202 -7.36 -10.81 -22.70
CA PHE A 202 -6.76 -11.08 -21.40
C PHE A 202 -6.59 -12.59 -21.24
N GLU A 203 -5.34 -13.05 -21.24
CA GLU A 203 -5.04 -14.44 -20.87
C GLU A 203 -5.27 -14.61 -19.37
N ASP A 204 -6.12 -15.55 -18.99
CA ASP A 204 -6.51 -15.83 -17.60
C ASP A 204 -5.49 -16.80 -16.96
N PRO A 205 -4.49 -16.34 -16.19
CA PRO A 205 -3.67 -17.26 -15.41
C PRO A 205 -4.57 -17.98 -14.40
N ALA A 206 -4.58 -19.31 -14.41
CA ALA A 206 -5.49 -20.15 -13.62
C ALA A 206 -5.20 -20.18 -12.10
N PHE A 207 -5.05 -19.02 -11.46
CA PHE A 207 -4.82 -18.88 -10.03
C PHE A 207 -5.66 -17.73 -9.46
N SER A 208 -6.58 -17.97 -8.52
CA SER A 208 -7.01 -16.88 -7.63
C SER A 208 -7.43 -17.36 -6.24
N THR A 209 -6.68 -16.86 -5.27
CA THR A 209 -7.17 -16.49 -3.93
C THR A 209 -6.38 -15.25 -3.51
N VAL A 210 -6.77 -14.07 -4.00
CA VAL A 210 -6.12 -12.80 -3.63
C VAL A 210 -6.27 -12.55 -2.13
N THR A 211 -5.19 -12.13 -1.45
CA THR A 211 -5.16 -12.11 0.02
C THR A 211 -4.99 -10.75 0.65
N ILE A 212 -4.54 -9.69 -0.04
CA ILE A 212 -4.50 -8.34 0.52
C ILE A 212 -4.25 -7.29 -0.57
N GLN A 213 -4.80 -6.08 -0.42
CA GLN A 213 -4.37 -4.88 -1.16
C GLN A 213 -3.98 -3.75 -0.21
N ARG A 214 -2.95 -2.98 -0.54
CA ARG A 214 -2.49 -1.82 0.24
C ARG A 214 -1.92 -0.73 -0.66
N ASP A 215 -2.30 0.52 -0.40
CA ASP A 215 -1.66 1.69 -1.00
C ASP A 215 -0.40 2.04 -0.20
N LEU A 216 0.70 2.30 -0.91
CA LEU A 216 2.01 2.54 -0.35
C LEU A 216 2.51 3.91 -0.79
N TYR A 217 3.06 4.67 0.16
CA TYR A 217 3.53 6.04 -0.06
C TYR A 217 5.02 6.09 -0.44
N TYR A 218 5.38 5.26 -1.42
CA TYR A 218 6.65 5.28 -2.14
C TYR A 218 6.44 4.78 -3.58
N GLY A 219 7.41 5.08 -4.45
CA GLY A 219 7.33 4.90 -5.89
C GLY A 219 7.29 3.45 -6.37
N TYR A 220 6.75 3.27 -7.57
CA TYR A 220 6.59 1.97 -8.21
C TYR A 220 7.95 1.27 -8.40
N ASP A 221 8.97 2.01 -8.81
CA ASP A 221 10.31 1.50 -9.02
C ASP A 221 10.98 1.06 -7.71
N THR A 222 10.79 1.83 -6.63
CA THR A 222 11.25 1.46 -5.28
C THR A 222 10.59 0.16 -4.80
N LEU A 223 9.27 0.01 -4.99
CA LEU A 223 8.56 -1.22 -4.61
C LEU A 223 9.02 -2.43 -5.44
N MET A 224 9.13 -2.26 -6.76
CA MET A 224 9.51 -3.36 -7.65
C MET A 224 10.96 -3.83 -7.45
N GLU A 225 11.86 -2.92 -7.10
CA GLU A 225 13.19 -3.26 -6.62
C GLU A 225 13.11 -4.14 -5.36
N ASN A 226 12.37 -3.71 -4.34
CA ASN A 226 12.21 -4.46 -3.09
C ASN A 226 11.58 -5.85 -3.31
N VAL A 227 10.53 -5.94 -4.13
CA VAL A 227 9.88 -7.21 -4.50
C VAL A 227 10.82 -8.18 -5.23
N SER A 228 11.83 -7.64 -5.91
CA SER A 228 12.84 -8.41 -6.63
C SER A 228 14.00 -8.88 -5.75
N ASP A 229 14.13 -8.36 -4.53
CA ASP A 229 15.21 -8.69 -3.62
C ASP A 229 14.75 -9.68 -2.53
N PRO A 230 15.04 -10.98 -2.62
CA PRO A 230 14.72 -11.90 -1.54
C PRO A 230 15.66 -11.80 -0.32
N SER A 231 16.76 -11.04 -0.39
CA SER A 231 17.76 -10.97 0.68
C SER A 231 17.28 -10.20 1.91
N HIS A 232 16.42 -9.18 1.73
CA HIS A 232 15.88 -8.40 2.85
C HIS A 232 14.93 -9.21 3.74
N ILE A 233 14.34 -10.30 3.23
CA ILE A 233 13.26 -11.05 3.90
C ILE A 233 13.69 -11.52 5.30
N GLU A 234 14.89 -12.06 5.42
CA GLU A 234 15.38 -12.61 6.71
C GLU A 234 15.61 -11.51 7.76
N PHE A 235 15.76 -10.25 7.34
CA PHE A 235 16.08 -9.11 8.21
C PHE A 235 14.90 -8.16 8.45
N ALA A 236 14.27 -7.63 7.40
CA ALA A 236 13.16 -6.68 7.49
C ALA A 236 11.92 -7.35 8.10
N HIS A 237 11.69 -8.62 7.76
CA HIS A 237 10.52 -9.40 8.18
C HIS A 237 10.85 -10.38 9.31
N HIS A 238 11.85 -10.08 10.14
CA HIS A 238 12.27 -10.94 11.24
C HIS A 238 11.11 -11.26 12.19
N LYS A 239 10.91 -12.55 12.52
CA LYS A 239 9.80 -13.07 13.34
C LYS A 239 8.38 -12.83 12.77
N VAL A 240 8.27 -12.28 11.56
CA VAL A 240 7.01 -12.18 10.81
C VAL A 240 6.97 -13.29 9.77
N THR A 241 7.86 -13.23 8.77
CA THR A 241 8.02 -14.27 7.73
C THR A 241 9.47 -14.74 7.57
N GLY A 242 10.43 -13.97 8.08
CA GLY A 242 11.87 -14.26 8.03
C GLY A 242 12.53 -14.46 9.39
N ARG A 243 13.79 -14.90 9.35
CA ARG A 243 14.67 -15.23 10.47
C ARG A 243 16.12 -14.87 10.13
N ARG A 244 16.68 -13.88 10.85
CA ARG A 244 18.03 -13.34 10.62
C ARG A 244 19.13 -14.41 10.62
N ASP A 245 18.99 -15.42 11.47
CA ASP A 245 19.94 -16.54 11.57
C ASP A 245 19.92 -17.50 10.37
N ARG A 246 18.96 -17.36 9.45
CA ARG A 246 18.88 -18.12 8.20
C ARG A 246 19.49 -17.39 7.00
N ALA A 247 19.90 -16.12 7.17
CA ALA A 247 20.53 -15.35 6.11
C ALA A 247 21.80 -16.04 5.58
N ARG A 248 21.90 -16.14 4.26
CA ARG A 248 22.97 -16.86 3.56
C ARG A 248 23.15 -16.34 2.13
N PRO A 249 24.26 -16.65 1.46
CA PRO A 249 24.44 -16.30 0.04
C PRO A 249 23.31 -16.84 -0.84
N LEU A 250 22.85 -16.02 -1.79
CA LEU A 250 21.80 -16.37 -2.76
C LEU A 250 22.36 -16.31 -4.19
N PRO A 251 22.92 -17.41 -4.73
CA PRO A 251 23.55 -17.42 -6.05
C PRO A 251 22.49 -17.55 -7.16
N PHE A 252 21.85 -16.44 -7.52
CA PHE A 252 20.86 -16.41 -8.59
C PHE A 252 21.49 -16.42 -9.99
N LYS A 253 20.77 -17.03 -10.93
CA LYS A 253 21.06 -17.01 -12.36
C LYS A 253 19.83 -16.49 -13.10
N MET A 254 20.08 -15.63 -14.09
CA MET A 254 19.04 -15.20 -15.02
C MET A 254 18.72 -16.35 -15.98
N GLU A 255 17.44 -16.59 -16.22
CA GLU A 255 16.92 -17.58 -17.17
C GLU A 255 16.34 -16.89 -18.41
N SER A 256 15.69 -15.74 -18.25
CA SER A 256 15.21 -14.90 -19.36
C SER A 256 15.24 -13.41 -19.01
N SER A 257 15.31 -12.55 -20.03
CA SER A 257 15.20 -11.10 -19.92
C SER A 257 14.78 -10.50 -21.27
N GLY A 258 13.86 -9.54 -21.28
CA GLY A 258 13.36 -8.88 -22.49
C GLY A 258 12.37 -7.76 -22.17
N ALA A 259 11.74 -7.18 -23.20
CA ALA A 259 10.81 -6.06 -23.03
C ALA A 259 9.62 -6.40 -22.12
N TRP A 260 9.22 -7.67 -22.08
CA TRP A 260 8.09 -8.19 -21.30
C TRP A 260 8.45 -8.61 -19.87
N GLY A 261 9.70 -8.48 -19.47
CA GLY A 261 10.17 -8.76 -18.12
C GLY A 261 11.34 -9.73 -18.08
N TYR A 262 11.51 -10.43 -16.96
CA TYR A 262 12.64 -11.35 -16.75
C TYR A 262 12.27 -12.48 -15.80
N SER A 263 13.07 -13.54 -15.80
CA SER A 263 12.96 -14.63 -14.85
C SER A 263 14.32 -15.20 -14.47
N GLY A 264 14.38 -15.86 -13.32
CA GLY A 264 15.56 -16.59 -12.92
C GLY A 264 15.38 -17.35 -11.62
N SER A 265 16.41 -18.10 -11.23
CA SER A 265 16.38 -18.94 -10.03
C SER A 265 17.76 -19.20 -9.45
N ASN A 266 17.80 -19.75 -8.23
CA ASN A 266 19.00 -20.41 -7.70
C ASN A 266 18.96 -21.92 -8.01
N SER A 267 20.08 -22.61 -7.76
CA SER A 267 20.22 -24.07 -7.95
C SER A 267 20.15 -24.88 -6.65
N GLY A 268 19.84 -24.23 -5.52
CA GLY A 268 19.87 -24.84 -4.19
C GLY A 268 18.54 -25.43 -3.73
N ASN A 269 18.53 -25.94 -2.49
CA ASN A 269 17.33 -26.29 -1.73
C ASN A 269 17.25 -25.40 -0.46
N PRO A 270 16.17 -24.63 -0.25
CA PRO A 270 15.12 -24.30 -1.20
C PRO A 270 15.59 -23.75 -2.54
N ARG A 271 14.89 -24.13 -3.61
CA ARG A 271 14.92 -23.48 -4.91
C ARG A 271 14.02 -22.25 -4.84
N ILE A 272 14.61 -21.08 -5.05
CA ILE A 272 13.96 -19.78 -5.06
C ILE A 272 14.01 -19.28 -6.50
N SER A 273 12.85 -18.97 -7.07
CA SER A 273 12.73 -18.36 -8.39
C SER A 273 11.92 -17.09 -8.33
N ALA A 274 12.32 -16.11 -9.13
CA ALA A 274 11.62 -14.84 -9.31
C ALA A 274 11.27 -14.66 -10.79
N THR A 275 10.10 -14.09 -11.05
CA THR A 275 9.66 -13.72 -12.39
C THR A 275 8.99 -12.36 -12.31
N PHE A 276 9.39 -11.44 -13.17
CA PHE A 276 8.72 -10.18 -13.39
C PHE A 276 8.09 -10.19 -14.77
N VAL A 277 6.82 -9.82 -14.85
CA VAL A 277 6.08 -9.61 -16.10
C VAL A 277 5.56 -8.19 -16.11
N ALA A 278 5.96 -7.43 -17.13
CA ALA A 278 5.53 -6.04 -17.28
C ALA A 278 4.01 -5.96 -17.55
N PRO A 279 3.32 -4.89 -17.10
CA PRO A 279 3.86 -3.72 -16.41
C PRO A 279 4.07 -3.88 -14.90
N CYS A 280 3.43 -4.83 -14.23
CA CYS A 280 3.26 -4.73 -12.77
C CYS A 280 3.19 -6.06 -12.02
N TYR A 281 3.42 -7.19 -12.68
CA TYR A 281 3.28 -8.51 -12.06
C TYR A 281 4.63 -9.07 -11.62
N ALA A 282 4.72 -9.55 -10.39
CA ALA A 282 5.87 -10.28 -9.88
C ALA A 282 5.43 -11.61 -9.27
N LEU A 283 6.19 -12.68 -9.54
CA LEU A 283 5.99 -14.01 -8.99
C LEU A 283 7.28 -14.49 -8.33
N ASN A 284 7.22 -14.70 -7.03
CA ASN A 284 8.26 -15.33 -6.24
C ASN A 284 7.78 -16.73 -5.84
N LYS A 285 8.59 -17.75 -6.12
CA LYS A 285 8.29 -19.15 -5.81
C LYS A 285 9.44 -19.76 -5.01
N ILE A 286 9.08 -20.44 -3.92
CA ILE A 286 10.02 -21.18 -3.07
C ILE A 286 9.61 -22.64 -3.09
N GLU A 287 10.52 -23.51 -3.55
CA GLU A 287 10.35 -24.95 -3.60
C GLU A 287 11.35 -25.60 -2.63
N ILE A 288 10.83 -26.35 -1.66
CA ILE A 288 11.61 -27.06 -0.66
C ILE A 288 11.40 -28.56 -0.88
N ASP A 289 12.48 -29.25 -1.22
CA ASP A 289 12.49 -30.70 -1.24
C ASP A 289 12.72 -31.19 0.20
N THR A 290 11.75 -31.90 0.76
CA THR A 290 11.80 -32.42 2.13
C THR A 290 11.54 -33.91 2.16
N LYS A 291 12.17 -34.62 3.08
CA LYS A 291 11.97 -36.05 3.29
C LYS A 291 11.31 -36.27 4.65
N LEU A 292 10.04 -36.64 4.64
CA LEU A 292 9.30 -36.93 5.85
C LEU A 292 9.46 -38.42 6.23
N PRO A 293 9.70 -38.75 7.52
CA PRO A 293 9.95 -40.12 7.95
C PRO A 293 8.86 -41.14 7.54
N ILE A 294 7.61 -40.68 7.42
CA ILE A 294 6.44 -41.53 7.13
C ILE A 294 5.94 -41.36 5.69
N PHE A 295 6.04 -40.15 5.13
CA PHE A 295 5.42 -39.80 3.84
C PHE A 295 6.42 -39.76 2.67
N GLY A 296 7.67 -40.15 2.92
CA GLY A 296 8.72 -40.17 1.91
C GLY A 296 9.11 -38.77 1.43
N ASP A 297 9.54 -38.70 0.16
CA ASP A 297 9.95 -37.45 -0.47
C ASP A 297 8.72 -36.59 -0.78
N GLN A 298 8.77 -35.33 -0.37
CA GLN A 298 7.71 -34.35 -0.51
C GLN A 298 8.28 -33.06 -1.09
N LYS A 299 7.49 -32.40 -1.94
CA LYS A 299 7.85 -31.11 -2.51
C LYS A 299 6.92 -30.03 -1.98
N TRP A 300 7.45 -29.22 -1.08
CA TRP A 300 6.75 -28.09 -0.47
C TRP A 300 6.96 -26.86 -1.35
N VAL A 301 5.88 -26.21 -1.74
CA VAL A 301 5.90 -25.06 -2.65
C VAL A 301 5.12 -23.92 -2.00
N ILE A 302 5.77 -22.75 -1.93
CA ILE A 302 5.16 -21.46 -1.59
C ILE A 302 5.20 -20.59 -2.83
N TRP A 303 4.07 -19.97 -3.15
CA TRP A 303 3.92 -18.99 -4.21
C TRP A 303 3.53 -17.67 -3.59
N ILE A 304 4.21 -16.60 -3.96
CA ILE A 304 3.82 -15.23 -3.65
C ILE A 304 3.77 -14.50 -4.99
N CYS A 305 2.58 -14.14 -5.42
CA CYS A 305 2.41 -13.27 -6.57
C CYS A 305 1.90 -11.90 -6.13
N SER A 306 2.44 -10.85 -6.73
CA SER A 306 2.04 -9.48 -6.45
C SER A 306 1.78 -8.70 -7.74
N PHE A 307 0.74 -7.88 -7.71
CA PHE A 307 0.53 -6.81 -8.67
C PHE A 307 0.86 -5.49 -8.00
N ASN A 308 1.78 -4.73 -8.59
CA ASN A 308 2.31 -3.49 -8.04
C ASN A 308 1.99 -2.34 -9.01
N ILE A 309 0.85 -1.71 -8.80
CA ILE A 309 0.23 -0.79 -9.75
C ILE A 309 0.76 0.63 -9.52
N PRO A 310 1.39 1.26 -10.54
CA PRO A 310 1.85 2.65 -10.44
C PRO A 310 0.64 3.59 -10.34
N MET A 311 0.43 4.20 -9.17
CA MET A 311 -0.69 5.11 -8.95
C MET A 311 -0.32 6.53 -9.36
N ALA A 312 0.73 7.08 -8.77
CA ALA A 312 1.31 8.38 -9.06
C ALA A 312 2.78 8.37 -8.63
N PRO A 313 3.58 9.40 -8.96
CA PRO A 313 4.94 9.48 -8.43
C PRO A 313 4.97 9.39 -6.90
N GLY A 314 5.80 8.48 -6.37
CA GLY A 314 5.89 8.23 -4.94
C GLY A 314 4.67 7.55 -4.32
N LYS A 315 3.77 6.96 -5.13
CA LYS A 315 2.59 6.24 -4.66
C LYS A 315 2.29 5.00 -5.52
N THR A 316 2.13 3.86 -4.87
CA THR A 316 1.93 2.56 -5.55
C THR A 316 0.88 1.74 -4.82
N ARG A 317 0.02 1.02 -5.54
CA ARG A 317 -0.84 0.00 -4.94
C ARG A 317 -0.19 -1.36 -5.06
N SER A 318 -0.12 -2.11 -3.98
CA SER A 318 0.30 -3.51 -3.98
C SER A 318 -0.91 -4.41 -3.72
N ILE A 319 -1.09 -5.43 -4.55
CA ILE A 319 -2.09 -6.49 -4.38
C ILE A 319 -1.34 -7.82 -4.32
N VAL A 320 -1.41 -8.54 -3.20
CA VAL A 320 -0.63 -9.77 -2.98
C VAL A 320 -1.54 -10.97 -2.78
N CYS A 321 -1.19 -12.04 -3.49
CA CYS A 321 -1.74 -13.38 -3.33
C CYS A 321 -0.63 -14.33 -2.90
N SER A 322 -0.88 -15.11 -1.85
CA SER A 322 0.05 -16.15 -1.40
C SER A 322 -0.64 -17.50 -1.34
N ALA A 323 0.02 -18.55 -1.83
CA ALA A 323 -0.48 -19.91 -1.83
C ALA A 323 0.61 -20.90 -1.42
N ARG A 324 0.23 -22.01 -0.78
CA ARG A 324 1.15 -23.11 -0.42
C ARG A 324 0.49 -24.48 -0.55
N ASN A 325 1.27 -25.50 -0.89
CA ASN A 325 0.75 -26.88 -1.08
C ASN A 325 0.98 -27.83 0.12
N PHE A 326 1.56 -27.36 1.22
CA PHE A 326 1.94 -28.16 2.40
C PHE A 326 1.39 -27.55 3.70
N PHE A 327 1.39 -28.34 4.78
CA PHE A 327 0.65 -28.04 6.02
C PHE A 327 -0.86 -27.84 5.81
N GLN A 328 -1.43 -28.48 4.79
CA GLN A 328 -2.87 -28.41 4.53
C GLN A 328 -3.69 -29.01 5.69
N PHE A 329 -3.16 -29.90 6.54
CA PHE A 329 -3.88 -30.38 7.72
C PHE A 329 -3.96 -29.37 8.89
N SER A 330 -3.03 -28.40 8.96
CA SER A 330 -3.07 -27.27 9.91
C SER A 330 -3.58 -25.96 9.27
N MET A 331 -3.81 -25.97 7.95
CA MET A 331 -4.52 -24.95 7.16
C MET A 331 -5.36 -25.64 6.07
N PRO A 332 -6.52 -26.24 6.39
CA PRO A 332 -7.31 -27.08 5.50
C PRO A 332 -7.96 -26.36 4.32
N GLY A 333 -7.25 -26.24 3.20
CA GLY A 333 -7.82 -25.97 1.87
C GLY A 333 -8.84 -24.82 1.81
N LYS A 334 -9.77 -24.83 0.84
CA LYS A 334 -10.87 -23.85 0.74
C LYS A 334 -11.76 -23.76 1.99
N ALA A 335 -11.70 -24.73 2.91
CA ALA A 335 -12.54 -24.82 4.10
C ALA A 335 -11.95 -24.12 5.34
N TRP A 336 -10.63 -23.94 5.46
CA TRP A 336 -9.99 -23.21 6.57
C TRP A 336 -10.09 -21.70 6.43
N TRP A 337 -10.00 -21.21 5.19
CA TRP A 337 -10.27 -19.80 4.88
C TRP A 337 -11.72 -19.41 5.22
N GLN A 338 -12.59 -20.37 5.55
CA GLN A 338 -13.93 -20.13 6.09
C GLN A 338 -13.96 -20.01 7.63
N LEU A 339 -12.91 -20.43 8.34
CA LEU A 339 -12.82 -20.43 9.81
C LEU A 339 -11.93 -19.31 10.37
N VAL A 340 -10.82 -18.98 9.69
CA VAL A 340 -9.99 -17.81 10.04
C VAL A 340 -10.48 -16.62 9.22
N PRO A 341 -10.94 -15.54 9.86
CA PRO A 341 -11.40 -14.37 9.11
C PRO A 341 -10.26 -13.72 8.32
N ARG A 342 -10.53 -13.33 7.07
CA ARG A 342 -9.58 -12.63 6.18
C ARG A 342 -8.84 -11.47 6.88
N TRP A 343 -9.55 -10.70 7.70
CA TRP A 343 -8.97 -9.57 8.44
C TRP A 343 -7.87 -9.96 9.44
N TYR A 344 -7.91 -11.18 9.99
CA TYR A 344 -6.91 -11.64 10.96
C TYR A 344 -5.58 -11.91 10.28
N GLU A 345 -5.60 -12.54 9.10
CA GLU A 345 -4.41 -12.81 8.30
C GLU A 345 -3.76 -11.52 7.81
N HIS A 346 -4.59 -10.52 7.50
CA HIS A 346 -4.11 -9.20 7.12
C HIS A 346 -3.28 -8.53 8.23
N TRP A 347 -3.43 -8.88 9.51
CA TRP A 347 -2.54 -8.33 10.55
C TRP A 347 -1.08 -8.72 10.32
N THR A 348 -0.83 -9.98 9.97
CA THR A 348 0.51 -10.45 9.61
C THR A 348 0.96 -9.86 8.29
N SER A 349 0.11 -9.81 7.26
CA SER A 349 0.47 -9.20 5.97
C SER A 349 0.81 -7.71 6.11
N ASN A 350 0.10 -6.96 6.95
CA ASN A 350 0.41 -5.55 7.19
C ASN A 350 1.75 -5.37 7.91
N LEU A 351 2.16 -6.30 8.80
CA LEU A 351 3.48 -6.24 9.43
C LEU A 351 4.62 -6.40 8.42
N VAL A 352 4.44 -7.22 7.37
CA VAL A 352 5.43 -7.34 6.29
C VAL A 352 5.62 -5.97 5.62
N TYR A 353 4.54 -5.37 5.12
CA TYR A 353 4.61 -4.03 4.53
C TYR A 353 5.22 -3.01 5.47
N ASP A 354 4.82 -2.98 6.75
CA ASP A 354 5.33 -2.03 7.75
C ASP A 354 6.85 -2.15 7.98
N GLY A 355 7.40 -3.36 7.87
CA GLY A 355 8.84 -3.62 7.89
C GLY A 355 9.58 -2.95 6.74
N ASP A 356 8.98 -2.89 5.55
CA ASP A 356 9.61 -2.27 4.39
C ASP A 356 9.48 -0.74 4.39
N MET A 357 8.31 -0.20 4.76
CA MET A 357 7.93 1.18 4.41
C MET A 357 8.95 2.24 4.82
N ILE A 358 9.48 2.16 6.05
CA ILE A 358 10.40 3.18 6.57
C ILE A 358 11.80 3.05 5.97
N VAL A 359 12.22 1.83 5.66
CA VAL A 359 13.50 1.57 4.98
C VAL A 359 13.43 2.11 3.56
N LEU A 360 12.37 1.76 2.83
CA LEU A 360 12.14 2.21 1.45
C LEU A 360 11.92 3.73 1.36
N GLN A 361 11.23 4.33 2.33
CA GLN A 361 11.11 5.79 2.41
C GLN A 361 12.49 6.46 2.51
N GLY A 362 13.39 5.91 3.34
CA GLY A 362 14.75 6.42 3.50
C GLY A 362 15.56 6.34 2.21
N GLN A 363 15.47 5.21 1.49
CA GLN A 363 16.12 5.02 0.21
C GLN A 363 15.60 6.01 -0.85
N GLU A 364 14.27 6.14 -0.97
CA GLU A 364 13.66 7.03 -1.95
C GLU A 364 14.04 8.50 -1.69
N LYS A 365 14.11 8.96 -0.43
CA LYS A 365 14.62 10.31 -0.10
C LYS A 365 16.02 10.56 -0.66
N ILE A 366 16.92 9.58 -0.56
CA ILE A 366 18.31 9.67 -1.05
C ILE A 366 18.34 9.69 -2.59
N PHE A 367 17.56 8.81 -3.23
CA PHE A 367 17.44 8.80 -4.69
C PHE A 367 16.93 10.13 -5.25
N LEU A 368 15.93 10.71 -4.59
CA LEU A 368 15.38 12.00 -4.98
C LEU A 368 16.35 13.16 -4.77
N SER A 369 17.13 13.17 -3.68
CA SER A 369 18.17 14.18 -3.50
C SER A 369 19.25 14.08 -4.58
N ALA A 370 19.70 12.86 -4.90
CA ALA A 370 20.71 12.63 -5.93
C ALA A 370 20.23 13.04 -7.34
N SER A 371 18.96 12.76 -7.67
CA SER A 371 18.35 13.18 -8.93
C SER A 371 18.27 14.71 -9.05
N LYS A 372 17.90 15.41 -7.96
CA LYS A 372 17.85 16.88 -7.93
C LYS A 372 19.23 17.53 -8.08
N GLU A 373 20.25 16.99 -7.42
CA GLU A 373 21.61 17.54 -7.49
C GLU A 373 22.25 17.38 -8.87
N SER A 374 22.01 16.25 -9.53
CA SER A 374 22.65 15.93 -10.81
C SER A 374 21.80 16.23 -12.04
N SER A 375 20.52 16.61 -11.87
CA SER A 375 19.53 16.73 -12.95
C SER A 375 19.46 15.50 -13.87
N ALA A 376 19.77 14.33 -13.31
CA ALA A 376 19.96 13.10 -14.07
C ALA A 376 18.97 12.02 -13.65
N ASP A 377 18.75 11.10 -14.58
CA ASP A 377 17.96 9.89 -14.41
C ASP A 377 18.60 8.96 -13.37
N ILE A 378 17.86 8.68 -12.30
CA ILE A 378 18.31 7.82 -11.20
C ILE A 378 18.69 6.43 -11.70
N ASN A 379 17.97 5.87 -12.68
CA ASN A 379 18.23 4.52 -13.17
C ASN A 379 19.53 4.46 -14.00
N GLN A 380 19.99 5.58 -14.56
CA GLN A 380 21.31 5.67 -15.22
C GLN A 380 22.45 5.80 -14.21
N GLN A 381 22.17 6.33 -13.02
CA GLN A 381 23.15 6.52 -11.96
C GLN A 381 23.09 5.45 -10.87
N TYR A 382 22.18 4.49 -10.96
CA TYR A 382 21.87 3.55 -9.88
C TYR A 382 23.14 2.90 -9.30
N THR A 383 23.98 2.29 -10.14
CA THR A 383 25.25 1.66 -9.70
C THR A 383 26.34 2.61 -9.22
N LYS A 384 26.19 3.92 -9.42
CA LYS A 384 27.06 4.95 -8.82
C LYS A 384 26.59 5.32 -7.42
N ILE A 385 25.29 5.20 -7.15
CA ILE A 385 24.65 5.58 -5.88
C ILE A 385 24.59 4.37 -4.94
N THR A 386 24.38 3.17 -5.49
CA THR A 386 24.26 1.91 -4.75
C THR A 386 25.46 1.00 -5.01
N PHE A 387 25.86 0.24 -4.00
CA PHE A 387 26.87 -0.81 -4.13
C PHE A 387 26.22 -2.19 -4.00
N THR A 388 26.13 -2.92 -5.11
CA THR A 388 25.45 -4.22 -5.23
C THR A 388 26.44 -5.31 -5.67
N PRO A 389 27.31 -5.81 -4.78
CA PRO A 389 28.45 -6.64 -5.17
C PRO A 389 28.12 -8.14 -5.28
N THR A 390 26.93 -8.57 -4.88
CA THR A 390 26.63 -9.99 -4.69
C THR A 390 25.67 -10.53 -5.73
N GLN A 391 25.59 -11.86 -5.82
CA GLN A 391 24.60 -12.52 -6.68
C GLN A 391 23.17 -12.40 -6.15
N ALA A 392 22.98 -11.98 -4.89
CA ALA A 392 21.64 -11.72 -4.35
C ALA A 392 20.98 -10.51 -5.03
N ASP A 393 21.79 -9.55 -5.48
CA ASP A 393 21.35 -8.29 -6.11
C ASP A 393 20.91 -8.46 -7.57
N ARG A 394 21.03 -9.67 -8.13
CA ARG A 394 20.92 -9.90 -9.58
C ARG A 394 19.55 -9.55 -10.15
N PHE A 395 18.46 -9.83 -9.42
CA PHE A 395 17.11 -9.46 -9.86
C PHE A 395 16.81 -7.97 -9.70
N VAL A 396 17.38 -7.31 -8.69
CA VAL A 396 17.31 -5.85 -8.53
C VAL A 396 17.96 -5.16 -9.74
N LEU A 397 19.17 -5.59 -10.09
CA LEU A 397 19.88 -5.06 -11.25
C LEU A 397 19.17 -5.36 -12.56
N ALA A 398 18.54 -6.55 -12.70
CA ALA A 398 17.72 -6.90 -13.85
C ALA A 398 16.51 -5.96 -13.97
N PHE A 399 15.80 -5.67 -12.88
CA PHE A 399 14.68 -4.73 -12.87
C PHE A 399 15.13 -3.31 -13.25
N ARG A 400 16.18 -2.78 -12.61
CA ARG A 400 16.70 -1.44 -12.92
C ARG A 400 17.18 -1.32 -14.36
N ALA A 401 17.82 -2.36 -14.89
CA ALA A 401 18.21 -2.42 -16.29
C ALA A 401 17.00 -2.46 -17.23
N TRP A 402 15.98 -3.26 -16.90
CA TRP A 402 14.73 -3.34 -17.65
C TRP A 402 14.01 -1.99 -17.68
N LEU A 403 13.82 -1.35 -16.52
CA LEU A 403 13.11 -0.08 -16.39
C LEU A 403 13.78 1.01 -17.23
N ARG A 404 15.11 1.10 -17.17
CA ARG A 404 15.90 2.02 -17.99
C ARG A 404 15.79 1.74 -19.49
N LYS A 405 15.95 0.47 -19.89
CA LYS A 405 16.04 0.07 -21.31
C LYS A 405 14.68 0.09 -22.00
N PHE A 406 13.66 -0.47 -21.36
CA PHE A 406 12.36 -0.74 -21.96
C PHE A 406 11.29 0.21 -21.43
N GLY A 407 11.30 0.50 -20.13
CA GLY A 407 10.29 1.31 -19.44
C GLY A 407 10.55 2.82 -19.44
N ASN A 408 11.53 3.33 -20.21
CA ASN A 408 11.89 4.76 -20.24
C ASN A 408 12.23 5.36 -18.86
N SER A 409 12.83 4.54 -17.99
CA SER A 409 13.27 4.88 -16.62
C SER A 409 12.17 5.26 -15.63
N GLN A 410 10.90 5.32 -16.04
CA GLN A 410 9.77 5.60 -15.16
C GLN A 410 8.45 5.20 -15.83
N PRO A 411 7.37 4.95 -15.06
CA PRO A 411 6.03 4.87 -15.62
C PRO A 411 5.68 6.11 -16.46
N ASP A 412 4.93 5.90 -17.55
CA ASP A 412 4.46 6.99 -18.40
C ASP A 412 3.23 7.68 -17.79
N TRP A 413 3.51 8.61 -16.87
CA TRP A 413 2.50 9.37 -16.12
C TRP A 413 1.66 10.29 -17.02
N PHE A 414 0.35 10.33 -16.77
CA PHE A 414 -0.52 11.36 -17.32
C PHE A 414 -0.20 12.73 -16.69
N GLY A 415 -0.26 13.78 -17.52
CA GLY A 415 0.05 15.14 -17.09
C GLY A 415 1.55 15.42 -16.97
N ASN A 416 1.92 16.40 -16.13
CA ASN A 416 3.31 16.75 -15.86
C ASN A 416 3.58 16.71 -14.34
N PRO A 417 3.86 15.54 -13.78
CA PRO A 417 3.99 15.41 -12.33
C PRO A 417 5.37 15.83 -11.82
N SER A 418 6.26 16.35 -12.66
CA SER A 418 7.60 16.83 -12.26
C SER A 418 7.56 17.95 -11.20
N GLN A 419 6.38 18.54 -10.96
CA GLN A 419 6.15 19.58 -9.96
C GLN A 419 5.55 19.05 -8.64
N GLU A 420 5.16 17.78 -8.57
CA GLU A 420 4.51 17.21 -7.39
C GLU A 420 5.52 16.81 -6.31
N VAL A 421 5.15 17.07 -5.07
CA VAL A 421 5.94 16.67 -3.90
C VAL A 421 5.62 15.22 -3.57
N LEU A 422 6.64 14.38 -3.56
CA LEU A 422 6.47 12.95 -3.33
C LEU A 422 6.15 12.67 -1.85
N PRO A 423 5.18 11.78 -1.55
CA PRO A 423 4.78 11.45 -0.19
C PRO A 423 5.96 11.09 0.73
N SER A 424 6.90 10.29 0.22
CA SER A 424 8.08 9.87 0.97
C SER A 424 8.91 11.06 1.49
N THR A 425 8.90 12.21 0.82
CA THR A 425 9.68 13.39 1.25
C THR A 425 9.06 14.20 2.37
N VAL A 426 7.75 14.07 2.59
CA VAL A 426 6.98 14.92 3.51
C VAL A 426 6.32 14.17 4.65
N LEU A 427 5.94 12.91 4.46
CA LEU A 427 5.21 12.16 5.46
C LEU A 427 6.13 11.75 6.62
N SER A 428 5.61 11.91 7.84
CA SER A 428 6.22 11.40 9.07
C SER A 428 6.16 9.87 9.12
N LYS A 429 6.94 9.25 10.02
CA LYS A 429 6.85 7.80 10.28
C LYS A 429 5.42 7.35 10.60
N ARG A 430 4.67 8.18 11.34
CA ARG A 430 3.28 7.89 11.73
C ARG A 430 2.35 7.81 10.53
N GLU A 431 2.48 8.75 9.59
CA GLU A 431 1.66 8.79 8.37
C GLU A 431 2.10 7.72 7.37
N MET A 432 3.40 7.42 7.30
CA MET A 432 3.91 6.33 6.47
C MET A 432 3.38 4.97 6.92
N LEU A 433 3.20 4.73 8.22
CA LEU A 433 2.66 3.46 8.76
C LEU A 433 1.15 3.49 9.02
N ASP A 434 0.42 4.43 8.42
CA ASP A 434 -1.03 4.52 8.57
C ASP A 434 -1.75 3.40 7.80
N ARG A 435 -2.02 2.30 8.50
CA ARG A 435 -2.75 1.15 7.94
C ARG A 435 -4.21 1.50 7.63
N TYR A 436 -4.78 2.51 8.30
CA TYR A 436 -6.20 2.81 8.13
C TYR A 436 -6.49 3.30 6.72
N GLU A 437 -5.80 4.36 6.33
CA GLU A 437 -5.92 4.95 5.00
C GLU A 437 -5.41 4.02 3.91
N GLN A 438 -4.30 3.32 4.16
CA GLN A 438 -3.63 2.49 3.17
C GLN A 438 -4.34 1.17 2.88
N HIS A 439 -5.04 0.60 3.87
CA HIS A 439 -5.62 -0.74 3.78
C HIS A 439 -7.03 -0.84 4.38
N THR A 440 -7.22 -0.51 5.66
CA THR A 440 -8.47 -0.83 6.39
C THR A 440 -9.71 -0.20 5.77
N LEU A 441 -9.62 1.05 5.29
CA LEU A 441 -10.75 1.71 4.62
C LEU A 441 -11.20 1.01 3.33
N LYS A 442 -10.26 0.34 2.66
CA LYS A 442 -10.44 -0.28 1.35
C LYS A 442 -10.82 -1.76 1.45
N CYS A 443 -10.31 -2.46 2.46
CA CYS A 443 -10.60 -3.86 2.67
C CYS A 443 -11.95 -4.06 3.39
N SER A 444 -12.93 -4.68 2.71
CA SER A 444 -14.28 -4.86 3.25
C SER A 444 -14.27 -5.67 4.56
N SER A 445 -13.41 -6.69 4.65
CA SER A 445 -13.24 -7.52 5.85
C SER A 445 -12.61 -6.75 7.01
N CYS A 446 -11.54 -5.99 6.77
CA CYS A 446 -10.87 -5.21 7.83
C CYS A 446 -11.73 -4.05 8.31
N LYS A 447 -12.39 -3.33 7.39
CA LYS A 447 -13.34 -2.27 7.71
C LYS A 447 -14.49 -2.80 8.56
N GLY A 448 -15.08 -3.93 8.17
CA GLY A 448 -16.14 -4.59 8.92
C GLY A 448 -15.70 -4.99 10.33
N ALA A 449 -14.53 -5.63 10.46
CA ALA A 449 -13.98 -6.03 11.75
C ALA A 449 -13.66 -4.82 12.65
N TYR A 450 -13.06 -3.78 12.09
CA TYR A 450 -12.76 -2.54 12.82
C TYR A 450 -14.03 -1.88 13.36
N ASN A 451 -15.07 -1.74 12.53
CA ASN A 451 -16.38 -1.19 12.93
C ASN A 451 -17.06 -2.06 14.00
N ALA A 452 -16.99 -3.38 13.86
CA ALA A 452 -17.52 -4.32 14.85
C ALA A 452 -16.79 -4.18 16.19
N PHE A 453 -15.46 -4.09 16.18
CA PHE A 453 -14.67 -3.94 17.41
C PHE A 453 -14.94 -2.59 18.10
N GLN A 454 -15.10 -1.52 17.34
CA GLN A 454 -15.51 -0.22 17.89
C GLN A 454 -16.90 -0.29 18.53
N THR A 455 -17.85 -0.96 17.89
CA THR A 455 -19.22 -1.12 18.39
C THR A 455 -19.22 -1.96 19.66
N LEU A 456 -18.56 -3.12 19.65
CA LEU A 456 -18.46 -4.01 20.80
C LEU A 456 -17.74 -3.34 21.97
N GLN A 457 -16.67 -2.59 21.73
CA GLN A 457 -16.02 -1.78 22.77
C GLN A 457 -17.03 -0.87 23.46
N LYS A 458 -17.82 -0.09 22.70
CA LYS A 458 -18.82 0.83 23.26
C LYS A 458 -19.91 0.09 24.03
N VAL A 459 -20.38 -1.05 23.52
CA VAL A 459 -21.37 -1.90 24.20
C VAL A 459 -20.84 -2.39 25.55
N PHE A 460 -19.62 -2.94 25.59
CA PHE A 460 -19.04 -3.44 26.84
C PHE A 460 -18.65 -2.31 27.81
N MET A 461 -18.28 -1.12 27.31
CA MET A 461 -18.15 0.07 28.15
C MET A 461 -19.50 0.46 28.79
N GLY A 462 -20.58 0.46 28.01
CA GLY A 462 -21.93 0.71 28.52
C GLY A 462 -22.37 -0.33 29.56
N ALA A 463 -22.13 -1.62 29.29
CA ALA A 463 -22.39 -2.70 30.23
C ALA A 463 -21.61 -2.54 31.54
N THR A 464 -20.33 -2.15 31.45
CA THR A 464 -19.49 -1.83 32.63
C THR A 464 -20.13 -0.74 33.48
N VAL A 465 -20.56 0.36 32.87
CA VAL A 465 -21.22 1.47 33.58
C VAL A 465 -22.53 1.00 34.23
N ALA A 466 -23.34 0.22 33.52
CA ALA A 466 -24.60 -0.29 34.03
C ALA A 466 -24.41 -1.24 35.23
N PHE A 467 -23.46 -2.18 35.15
CA PHE A 467 -23.15 -3.09 36.26
C PHE A 467 -22.58 -2.34 37.46
N CYS A 468 -21.68 -1.38 37.26
CA CYS A 468 -21.18 -0.53 38.35
C CYS A 468 -22.31 0.28 39.02
N ALA A 469 -23.20 0.89 38.23
CA ALA A 469 -24.30 1.70 38.75
C ALA A 469 -25.34 0.87 39.53
N THR A 470 -25.49 -0.41 39.19
CA THR A 470 -26.49 -1.30 39.80
C THR A 470 -25.92 -2.21 40.89
N ALA A 471 -24.60 -2.37 41.01
CA ALA A 471 -23.98 -3.31 41.95
C ALA A 471 -24.34 -3.08 43.42
N GLY A 472 -24.72 -1.86 43.82
CA GLY A 472 -25.12 -1.53 45.20
C GLY A 472 -26.62 -1.67 45.51
N ILE A 473 -27.46 -1.85 44.48
CA ILE A 473 -28.93 -1.87 44.63
C ILE A 473 -29.45 -3.15 45.30
N PRO A 474 -29.00 -4.37 44.91
CA PRO A 474 -29.55 -5.61 45.44
C PRO A 474 -29.32 -5.77 46.94
N ALA A 475 -30.23 -6.42 47.66
CA ALA A 475 -30.05 -6.73 49.08
C ALA A 475 -29.08 -7.91 49.29
N ASP A 476 -29.09 -8.88 48.38
CA ASP A 476 -28.27 -10.09 48.44
C ASP A 476 -26.81 -9.83 48.07
N VAL A 477 -25.89 -10.23 48.94
CA VAL A 477 -24.44 -10.00 48.76
C VAL A 477 -23.88 -10.79 47.58
N GLN A 478 -24.36 -12.00 47.30
CA GLN A 478 -23.88 -12.79 46.17
C GLN A 478 -24.23 -12.10 44.86
N PHE A 479 -25.43 -11.55 44.74
CA PHE A 479 -25.84 -10.81 43.54
C PHE A 479 -25.05 -9.51 43.36
N ARG A 480 -24.67 -8.81 44.44
CA ARG A 480 -23.74 -7.66 44.38
C ARG A 480 -22.37 -8.08 43.84
N LEU A 481 -21.82 -9.20 44.33
CA LEU A 481 -20.53 -9.72 43.88
C LEU A 481 -20.57 -10.14 42.41
N LEU A 482 -21.67 -10.75 41.95
CA LEU A 482 -21.86 -11.10 40.55
C LEU A 482 -21.88 -9.87 39.63
N LEU A 483 -22.60 -8.81 40.01
CA LEU A 483 -22.62 -7.56 39.24
C LEU A 483 -21.25 -6.89 39.21
N ALA A 484 -20.52 -6.86 40.34
CA ALA A 484 -19.16 -6.34 40.38
C ALA A 484 -18.20 -7.15 39.48
N ALA A 485 -18.29 -8.49 39.50
CA ALA A 485 -17.51 -9.35 38.63
C ALA A 485 -17.87 -9.13 37.14
N ALA A 486 -19.15 -9.00 36.81
CA ALA A 486 -19.61 -8.71 35.46
C ALA A 486 -19.11 -7.34 34.96
N ALA A 487 -19.03 -6.33 35.84
CA ALA A 487 -18.44 -5.03 35.50
C ALA A 487 -16.95 -5.16 35.14
N LEU A 488 -16.17 -5.90 35.94
CA LEU A 488 -14.74 -6.12 35.68
C LEU A 488 -14.51 -6.90 34.37
N VAL A 489 -15.27 -7.96 34.14
CA VAL A 489 -15.20 -8.73 32.88
C VAL A 489 -15.56 -7.84 31.70
N SER A 490 -16.62 -7.06 31.79
CA SER A 490 -17.03 -6.14 30.72
C SER A 490 -15.96 -5.09 30.43
N ALA A 491 -15.33 -4.53 31.47
CA ALA A 491 -14.25 -3.57 31.32
C ALA A 491 -13.02 -4.20 30.64
N ALA A 492 -12.66 -5.41 31.03
CA ALA A 492 -11.55 -6.16 30.43
C ALA A 492 -11.82 -6.47 28.95
N VAL A 493 -13.03 -6.89 28.60
CA VAL A 493 -13.44 -7.15 27.21
C VAL A 493 -13.44 -5.87 26.38
N ALA A 494 -13.95 -4.75 26.92
CA ALA A 494 -13.87 -3.45 26.25
C ALA A 494 -12.42 -3.03 25.96
N TYR A 495 -11.52 -3.21 26.95
CA TYR A 495 -10.10 -2.92 26.79
C TYR A 495 -9.42 -3.83 25.77
N ALA A 496 -9.81 -5.12 25.71
CA ALA A 496 -9.33 -6.04 24.69
C ALA A 496 -9.71 -5.55 23.28
N PHE A 497 -10.98 -5.19 23.05
CA PHE A 497 -11.39 -4.63 21.75
C PHE A 497 -10.65 -3.34 21.40
N TYR A 498 -10.47 -2.42 22.36
CA TYR A 498 -9.67 -1.21 22.15
C TYR A 498 -8.22 -1.53 21.72
N THR A 499 -7.61 -2.53 22.34
CA THR A 499 -6.24 -2.93 22.03
C THR A 499 -6.16 -3.57 20.65
N LEU A 500 -7.08 -4.47 20.32
CA LEU A 500 -7.12 -5.15 19.02
C LEU A 500 -7.40 -4.20 17.86
N GLN A 501 -8.18 -3.13 18.08
CA GLN A 501 -8.46 -2.09 17.08
C GLN A 501 -7.19 -1.43 16.52
N LYS A 502 -6.11 -1.35 17.32
CA LYS A 502 -4.85 -0.73 16.91
C LYS A 502 -4.23 -1.41 15.69
N ASN A 503 -4.42 -2.73 15.55
CA ASN A 503 -3.90 -3.50 14.40
C ASN A 503 -4.50 -3.05 13.04
N PHE A 504 -5.66 -2.39 13.04
CA PHE A 504 -6.29 -1.87 11.83
C PHE A 504 -5.89 -0.42 11.50
N VAL A 505 -5.29 0.29 12.46
CA VAL A 505 -5.00 1.73 12.30
C VAL A 505 -3.51 1.98 12.19
N PHE A 506 -2.75 1.50 13.17
CA PHE A 506 -1.32 1.74 13.22
C PHE A 506 -0.66 0.80 14.22
N VAL A 507 0.48 0.26 13.82
CA VAL A 507 1.43 -0.42 14.69
C VAL A 507 2.79 0.23 14.44
N ASP A 508 3.47 0.63 15.51
CA ASP A 508 4.82 1.14 15.35
C ASP A 508 5.75 -0.02 15.07
N TYR A 509 6.30 -0.08 13.85
CA TYR A 509 7.26 -1.11 13.48
C TYR A 509 8.68 -0.58 13.76
N VAL A 510 9.35 -1.20 14.72
CA VAL A 510 10.70 -0.82 15.15
C VAL A 510 11.60 -2.03 15.02
N HIS A 511 12.37 -2.09 13.93
CA HIS A 511 13.28 -3.20 13.63
C HIS A 511 14.20 -3.61 14.80
N ALA A 512 14.63 -2.62 15.58
CA ALA A 512 15.54 -2.81 16.71
C ALA A 512 14.87 -3.41 17.97
N GLU A 513 13.54 -3.33 18.09
CA GLU A 513 12.78 -3.90 19.23
C GLU A 513 12.32 -5.33 18.97
N ILE A 514 12.45 -5.80 17.73
CA ILE A 514 12.17 -7.18 17.35
C ILE A 514 13.45 -7.98 17.58
N ASP A 515 13.61 -8.47 18.81
CA ASP A 515 14.70 -9.36 19.22
C ASP A 515 14.74 -10.66 18.41
#